data_AF-A0A850BR17-F1
#
_entry.id   AF-A0A850BR17-F1
#
_cell.length_a   1.000
_cell.length_b   1.000
_cell.length_c   1.000
_cell.angle_alpha   90.00
_cell.angle_beta   90.00
_cell.angle_gamma   90.00
#
_symmetry.space_group_name_H-M   'P 1'
#
loop_
_entity.id
_entity.type
_entity.pdbx_description
1 polymer ?
#
loop_
_entity_poly.entity_id
_entity_poly.type
_entity_poly.pdbx_seq_one_letter_code
_entity_poly.pdbx_strand_id
1 'polypeptide(L)'
;MRKLSPSLVTLAAALGAAGCLPGDTRPVPERVDATIEPGPGLVNGIETADGWKIYFDRFLLAAGNFDFEEDDGTCNSYAEARYDRLFDFAVAFGRQKLGTAYGLGTCRVEFRFRAPSFDAILGQGTTAEDVAMMRLRATDRFSEDERVSLLAIGKASKGGASKRFQWVFRQSYEITDCKSFSGDGFVTTLTLTEAASSELPIEVRAEELFRSSADDGAELLFQPIADADADGDGDVTFDELSKAPRPVPESPGGGLGGLSDAGVVDAGAEASLEGLIYKELLPRILRVSGGGSCEVDERGGGR
;
A
#
# COMPACT_ATOMS: atom_id res chain seq x y z
N MET A 1 -7.28 5.29 101.07
CA MET A 1 -7.48 4.08 100.24
C MET A 1 -8.77 4.22 99.43
N ARG A 2 -8.67 4.58 98.14
CA ARG A 2 -9.77 4.56 97.17
C ARG A 2 -9.25 3.85 95.92
N LYS A 3 -9.91 2.75 95.55
CA LYS A 3 -9.69 2.00 94.30
C LYS A 3 -10.36 2.74 93.16
N LEU A 4 -9.66 2.93 92.04
CA LEU A 4 -10.25 3.30 90.74
C LEU A 4 -9.57 2.48 89.64
N SER A 5 -10.44 1.93 88.79
CA SER A 5 -10.22 0.88 87.78
C SER A 5 -9.43 1.35 86.54
N PRO A 6 -8.86 0.40 85.75
CA PRO A 6 -8.23 0.71 84.48
C PRO A 6 -9.28 0.78 83.36
N SER A 7 -9.33 1.91 82.65
CA SER A 7 -10.10 2.04 81.40
C SER A 7 -9.25 1.52 80.23
N LEU A 8 -9.76 0.50 79.56
CA LEU A 8 -9.36 0.12 78.21
C LEU A 8 -9.56 1.32 77.26
N VAL A 9 -8.50 1.73 76.56
CA VAL A 9 -8.61 2.59 75.38
C VAL A 9 -8.41 1.70 74.16
N THR A 10 -9.48 1.52 73.40
CA THR A 10 -9.56 0.74 72.17
C THR A 10 -8.79 1.45 71.05
N LEU A 11 -7.90 0.70 70.40
CA LEU A 11 -7.15 1.08 69.21
C LEU A 11 -8.10 1.09 68.00
N ALA A 12 -8.35 2.24 67.38
CA ALA A 12 -9.05 2.33 66.10
C ALA A 12 -8.03 2.60 64.98
N ALA A 13 -7.57 1.52 64.34
CA ALA A 13 -6.78 1.59 63.11
C ALA A 13 -7.71 1.88 61.92
N ALA A 14 -7.69 3.11 61.41
CA ALA A 14 -8.32 3.47 60.15
C ALA A 14 -7.44 2.99 58.98
N LEU A 15 -7.54 1.71 58.65
CA LEU A 15 -6.91 1.10 57.48
C LEU A 15 -7.85 1.21 56.26
N GLY A 16 -7.45 2.06 55.32
CA GLY A 16 -7.49 1.77 53.88
C GLY A 16 -8.83 1.45 53.23
N ALA A 17 -9.66 2.46 53.00
CA ALA A 17 -10.50 2.45 51.81
C ALA A 17 -9.67 3.03 50.66
N ALA A 18 -8.80 2.20 50.08
CA ALA A 18 -8.32 2.45 48.72
C ALA A 18 -9.55 2.37 47.81
N GLY A 19 -10.16 3.53 47.55
CA GLY A 19 -11.15 3.68 46.50
C GLY A 19 -10.46 3.44 45.17
N CYS A 20 -10.30 2.17 44.79
CA CYS A 20 -10.09 1.80 43.41
C CYS A 20 -11.26 2.42 42.65
N LEU A 21 -10.96 3.40 41.79
CA LEU A 21 -11.90 3.92 40.80
C LEU A 21 -12.63 2.71 40.17
N PRO A 22 -13.94 2.81 39.87
CA PRO A 22 -14.64 1.73 39.18
C PRO A 22 -13.81 1.34 37.97
N GLY A 23 -13.39 0.07 37.93
CA GLY A 23 -12.57 -0.46 36.84
C GLY A 23 -13.26 -0.15 35.52
N ASP A 24 -12.45 0.20 34.51
CA ASP A 24 -12.93 0.53 33.17
C ASP A 24 -14.01 -0.45 32.70
N THR A 25 -15.27 -0.02 32.71
CA THR A 25 -16.44 -0.85 32.36
C THR A 25 -16.72 -0.84 30.87
N ARG A 26 -15.84 -0.24 30.07
CA ARG A 26 -15.99 -0.26 28.62
C ARG A 26 -15.80 -1.69 28.11
N PRO A 27 -16.58 -2.10 27.09
CA PRO A 27 -16.39 -3.39 26.45
C PRO A 27 -14.96 -3.49 25.89
N VAL A 28 -14.37 -4.69 25.94
CA VAL A 28 -13.05 -4.94 25.36
C VAL A 28 -13.21 -4.95 23.84
N PRO A 29 -12.58 -4.02 23.09
CA PRO A 29 -12.73 -3.98 21.65
C PRO A 29 -12.06 -5.18 20.98
N GLU A 30 -12.53 -5.53 19.79
CA GLU A 30 -11.82 -6.47 18.93
C GLU A 30 -10.56 -5.83 18.36
N ARG A 31 -9.50 -6.64 18.26
CA ARG A 31 -8.22 -6.25 17.68
C ARG A 31 -8.17 -6.65 16.21
N VAL A 32 -7.93 -5.71 15.32
CA VAL A 32 -7.65 -5.97 13.90
C VAL A 32 -6.17 -5.77 13.64
N ASP A 33 -5.48 -6.83 13.25
CA ASP A 33 -4.08 -6.78 12.86
C ASP A 33 -3.96 -6.74 11.33
N ALA A 34 -3.47 -5.63 10.78
CA ALA A 34 -3.11 -5.57 9.38
C ALA A 34 -1.73 -6.19 9.16
N THR A 35 -1.63 -7.09 8.20
CA THR A 35 -0.36 -7.72 7.80
C THR A 35 -0.06 -7.42 6.35
N ILE A 36 1.23 -7.42 5.99
CA ILE A 36 1.69 -7.15 4.63
C ILE A 36 2.76 -8.17 4.19
N GLU A 37 2.71 -8.62 2.94
CA GLU A 37 3.68 -9.55 2.36
C GLU A 37 3.95 -9.29 0.86
N PRO A 38 5.14 -9.67 0.35
CA PRO A 38 5.42 -9.63 -1.08
C PRO A 38 4.59 -10.68 -1.82
N GLY A 39 3.98 -10.28 -2.93
CA GLY A 39 3.30 -11.20 -3.83
C GLY A 39 4.26 -12.10 -4.61
N PRO A 40 3.78 -13.20 -5.22
CA PRO A 40 4.62 -14.17 -5.91
C PRO A 40 5.51 -13.58 -7.00
N GLY A 41 5.06 -12.54 -7.70
CA GLY A 41 5.83 -11.88 -8.76
C GLY A 41 7.10 -11.20 -8.26
N LEU A 42 7.09 -10.68 -7.03
CA LEU A 42 8.26 -10.06 -6.40
C LEU A 42 9.28 -11.12 -5.94
N VAL A 43 8.81 -12.27 -5.47
CA VAL A 43 9.66 -13.33 -4.91
C VAL A 43 10.22 -14.27 -5.99
N ASN A 44 9.39 -14.66 -6.95
CA ASN A 44 9.72 -15.67 -7.96
C ASN A 44 10.07 -15.08 -9.33
N GLY A 45 9.86 -13.77 -9.50
CA GLY A 45 9.86 -13.11 -10.80
C GLY A 45 8.50 -13.21 -11.51
N ILE A 46 8.37 -12.44 -12.58
CA ILE A 46 7.14 -12.33 -13.39
C ILE A 46 7.44 -12.85 -14.79
N GLU A 47 6.54 -13.65 -15.34
CA GLU A 47 6.53 -14.00 -16.76
C GLU A 47 5.34 -13.30 -17.43
N THR A 48 5.62 -12.49 -18.44
CA THR A 48 4.60 -11.74 -19.18
C THR A 48 4.06 -12.56 -20.36
N ALA A 49 2.86 -12.21 -20.85
CA ALA A 49 2.22 -12.91 -21.96
C ALA A 49 3.04 -12.84 -23.26
N ASP A 50 3.81 -11.77 -23.44
CA ASP A 50 4.75 -11.59 -24.54
C ASP A 50 6.15 -12.22 -24.28
N GLY A 51 6.31 -13.02 -23.23
CA GLY A 51 7.45 -13.90 -23.00
C GLY A 51 8.67 -13.25 -22.34
N TRP A 52 8.51 -12.08 -21.71
CA TRP A 52 9.57 -11.48 -20.90
C TRP A 52 9.56 -12.05 -19.48
N LYS A 53 10.76 -12.18 -18.91
CA LYS A 53 10.97 -12.54 -17.50
C LYS A 53 11.52 -11.35 -16.75
N ILE A 54 10.81 -10.93 -15.70
CA ILE A 54 11.12 -9.73 -14.92
C ILE A 54 11.53 -10.13 -13.50
N TYR A 55 12.58 -9.50 -12.99
CA TYR A 55 13.07 -9.65 -11.62
C TYR A 55 13.35 -8.27 -11.03
N PHE A 56 13.07 -8.11 -9.73
CA PHE A 56 13.37 -6.91 -8.99
C PHE A 56 14.66 -7.08 -8.18
N ASP A 57 15.54 -6.10 -8.27
CA ASP A 57 16.70 -5.97 -7.40
C ASP A 57 16.36 -5.18 -6.14
N ARG A 58 15.45 -4.19 -6.23
CA ARG A 58 14.87 -3.44 -5.09
C ARG A 58 13.40 -3.13 -5.37
N PHE A 59 12.55 -3.25 -4.35
CA PHE A 59 11.16 -2.78 -4.40
C PHE A 59 10.78 -2.14 -3.07
N LEU A 60 11.14 -0.85 -2.92
CA LEU A 60 10.96 -0.12 -1.66
C LEU A 60 9.65 0.62 -1.63
N LEU A 61 8.80 0.25 -0.67
CA LEU A 61 7.47 0.83 -0.48
C LEU A 61 7.23 1.03 1.02
N ALA A 62 6.81 2.24 1.37
CA ALA A 62 6.33 2.50 2.73
C ALA A 62 4.79 2.48 2.76
N ALA A 63 4.25 1.69 3.68
CA ALA A 63 2.83 1.55 3.91
C ALA A 63 2.54 1.69 5.42
N GLY A 64 1.34 2.14 5.76
CA GLY A 64 0.95 2.30 7.16
C GLY A 64 -0.26 3.18 7.33
N ASN A 65 -0.34 3.84 8.49
CA ASN A 65 -1.52 4.58 8.96
C ASN A 65 -2.78 3.76 8.77
N PHE A 66 -2.84 2.68 9.55
CA PHE A 66 -3.96 1.76 9.57
C PHE A 66 -4.91 2.20 10.68
N ASP A 67 -6.07 2.69 10.27
CA ASP A 67 -7.12 3.28 11.10
C ASP A 67 -8.52 2.96 10.55
N PHE A 68 -9.55 3.42 11.26
CA PHE A 68 -10.94 3.34 10.82
C PHE A 68 -11.42 4.73 10.40
N GLU A 69 -12.22 4.81 9.34
CA GLU A 69 -12.76 6.09 8.87
C GLU A 69 -13.60 6.76 9.98
N GLU A 70 -13.27 8.01 10.30
CA GLU A 70 -13.86 8.73 11.45
C GLU A 70 -15.35 9.09 11.24
N ASP A 71 -15.81 9.15 9.98
CA ASP A 71 -17.17 9.55 9.62
C ASP A 71 -18.20 8.39 9.64
N ASP A 72 -17.76 7.16 9.94
CA ASP A 72 -18.66 6.03 10.14
C ASP A 72 -19.24 6.06 11.55
N GLY A 73 -20.41 6.67 11.71
CA GLY A 73 -21.14 6.73 12.99
C GLY A 73 -21.55 5.35 13.56
N THR A 74 -21.25 4.25 12.86
CA THR A 74 -21.45 2.87 13.35
C THR A 74 -20.17 2.23 13.91
N CYS A 75 -19.01 2.86 13.70
CA CYS A 75 -17.74 2.42 14.24
C CYS A 75 -17.44 3.10 15.58
N ASN A 76 -17.07 2.32 16.58
CA ASN A 76 -16.48 2.83 17.82
C ASN A 76 -14.99 2.49 17.82
N SER A 77 -14.13 3.39 17.33
CA SER A 77 -12.67 3.22 17.35
C SER A 77 -12.09 3.51 18.74
N TYR A 78 -11.08 2.73 19.15
CA TYR A 78 -10.43 2.83 20.46
C TYR A 78 -8.96 3.24 20.36
N ALA A 79 -8.23 2.66 19.41
CA ALA A 79 -6.83 2.93 19.15
C ALA A 79 -6.43 2.46 17.75
N GLU A 80 -5.46 3.14 17.15
CA GLU A 80 -5.10 3.00 15.74
C GLU A 80 -3.58 3.09 15.56
N ALA A 81 -3.08 2.53 14.45
CA ALA A 81 -1.66 2.50 14.13
C ALA A 81 -1.31 3.62 13.14
N ARG A 82 -1.12 4.83 13.65
CA ARG A 82 -0.77 6.04 12.88
C ARG A 82 0.73 6.17 12.55
N TYR A 83 1.43 5.04 12.37
CA TYR A 83 2.84 5.00 11.98
C TYR A 83 3.01 4.38 10.60
N ASP A 84 4.14 4.67 9.94
CA ASP A 84 4.53 4.08 8.67
C ASP A 84 5.56 2.97 8.88
N ARG A 85 5.57 1.98 7.98
CA ARG A 85 6.61 0.95 7.89
C ARG A 85 7.19 0.92 6.49
N LEU A 86 8.52 0.85 6.40
CA LEU A 86 9.23 0.74 5.13
C LEU A 86 9.68 -0.71 4.92
N PHE A 87 9.43 -1.27 3.73
CA PHE A 87 9.85 -2.63 3.38
C PHE A 87 10.60 -2.64 2.05
N ASP A 88 11.47 -3.64 1.87
CA ASP A 88 11.98 -4.03 0.56
C ASP A 88 11.34 -5.35 0.15
N PHE A 89 10.34 -5.26 -0.71
CA PHE A 89 9.58 -6.42 -1.15
C PHE A 89 10.31 -7.27 -2.20
N ALA A 90 11.49 -6.84 -2.70
CA ALA A 90 12.36 -7.71 -3.48
C ALA A 90 13.05 -8.78 -2.60
N VAL A 91 13.05 -8.60 -1.27
CA VAL A 91 13.51 -9.62 -0.32
C VAL A 91 12.34 -10.52 0.05
N ALA A 92 12.51 -11.83 -0.10
CA ALA A 92 11.48 -12.79 0.30
C ALA A 92 11.27 -12.79 1.83
N PHE A 93 10.04 -12.53 2.27
CA PHE A 93 9.59 -12.69 3.64
C PHE A 93 8.14 -13.14 3.69
N GLY A 94 7.74 -13.81 4.78
CA GLY A 94 6.32 -14.03 5.07
C GLY A 94 5.73 -12.84 5.82
N ARG A 95 4.40 -12.80 5.95
CA ARG A 95 3.62 -11.74 6.61
C ARG A 95 4.33 -10.99 7.72
N GLN A 96 4.44 -9.69 7.52
CA GLN A 96 4.91 -8.73 8.50
C GLN A 96 3.74 -7.91 9.03
N LYS A 97 3.80 -7.50 10.30
CA LYS A 97 2.82 -6.57 10.84
C LYS A 97 2.93 -5.21 10.13
N LEU A 98 1.79 -4.70 9.66
CA LEU A 98 1.64 -3.33 9.15
C LEU A 98 1.12 -2.41 10.26
N GLY A 99 0.00 -2.76 10.88
CA GLY A 99 -0.69 -1.95 11.88
C GLY A 99 -1.58 -2.77 12.78
N THR A 100 -2.09 -2.15 13.85
CA THR A 100 -3.16 -2.70 14.67
C THR A 100 -4.16 -1.59 14.95
N ALA A 101 -5.44 -1.90 14.78
CA ALA A 101 -6.53 -1.04 15.22
C ALA A 101 -7.45 -1.82 16.17
N TYR A 102 -8.19 -1.08 17.00
CA TYR A 102 -9.12 -1.62 17.97
C TYR A 102 -10.47 -0.95 17.80
N GLY A 103 -11.53 -1.73 17.62
CA GLY A 103 -12.87 -1.18 17.35
C GLY A 103 -14.02 -2.10 17.76
N LEU A 104 -15.22 -1.55 17.72
CA LEU A 104 -16.50 -2.25 17.90
C LEU A 104 -17.54 -1.70 16.92
N GLY A 105 -18.43 -2.56 16.44
CA GLY A 105 -19.47 -2.19 15.48
C GLY A 105 -19.04 -2.44 14.04
N THR A 106 -19.62 -1.72 13.10
CA THR A 106 -19.18 -1.81 11.69
C THR A 106 -18.16 -0.72 11.46
N CYS A 107 -16.97 -1.10 11.00
CA CYS A 107 -15.86 -0.18 10.82
C CYS A 107 -15.29 -0.34 9.42
N ARG A 108 -15.19 0.77 8.69
CA ARG A 108 -14.43 0.82 7.45
C ARG A 108 -12.96 1.10 7.76
N VAL A 109 -12.09 0.22 7.27
CA VAL A 109 -10.64 0.35 7.35
C VAL A 109 -10.14 1.25 6.23
N GLU A 110 -9.20 2.13 6.59
CA GLU A 110 -8.33 2.82 5.63
C GLU A 110 -6.86 2.52 5.92
N PHE A 111 -6.03 2.59 4.88
CA PHE A 111 -4.57 2.54 4.99
C PHE A 111 -3.94 3.27 3.81
N ARG A 112 -2.65 3.55 3.89
CA ARG A 112 -1.97 4.28 2.81
C ARG A 112 -0.63 3.70 2.44
N PHE A 113 -0.19 4.04 1.23
CA PHE A 113 1.21 4.03 0.88
C PHE A 113 1.66 5.41 0.39
N ARG A 114 2.79 5.85 0.92
CA ARG A 114 3.36 7.17 0.72
C ARG A 114 4.82 7.15 1.10
N ALA A 115 5.52 8.27 0.95
CA ALA A 115 6.88 8.37 1.48
C ALA A 115 6.94 8.15 3.00
N PRO A 116 7.95 7.43 3.52
CA PRO A 116 8.06 7.10 4.93
C PRO A 116 8.22 8.34 5.82
N SER A 117 7.62 8.30 7.01
CA SER A 117 7.87 9.26 8.10
C SER A 117 9.32 9.20 8.60
N PHE A 118 9.75 10.15 9.44
CA PHE A 118 11.14 10.19 9.94
C PHE A 118 11.40 9.05 10.92
N ASP A 119 10.34 8.63 11.59
CA ASP A 119 10.25 7.58 12.59
C ASP A 119 9.64 6.29 12.00
N ALA A 120 9.62 6.16 10.67
CA ALA A 120 9.12 4.97 10.01
C ALA A 120 9.85 3.73 10.53
N ILE A 121 9.08 2.69 10.85
CA ILE A 121 9.65 1.45 11.37
C ILE A 121 10.25 0.69 10.18
N LEU A 122 11.50 0.27 10.32
CA LEU A 122 12.20 -0.52 9.31
C LEU A 122 11.67 -1.95 9.32
N GLY A 123 11.05 -2.34 8.22
CA GLY A 123 10.68 -3.71 7.90
C GLY A 123 11.84 -4.48 7.27
N GLN A 124 11.54 -5.70 6.84
CA GLN A 124 12.55 -6.60 6.28
C GLN A 124 13.22 -5.99 5.04
N GLY A 125 14.55 -6.14 4.96
CA GLY A 125 15.35 -5.73 3.79
C GLY A 125 15.67 -4.24 3.70
N THR A 126 15.35 -3.45 4.73
CA THR A 126 15.49 -1.98 4.69
C THR A 126 16.49 -1.45 5.70
N THR A 127 17.05 -0.27 5.39
CA THR A 127 17.99 0.45 6.25
C THR A 127 17.57 1.90 6.48
N ALA A 128 18.29 2.60 7.36
CA ALA A 128 18.10 4.04 7.55
C ALA A 128 18.48 4.86 6.30
N GLU A 129 19.42 4.38 5.47
CA GLU A 129 19.74 5.03 4.19
C GLU A 129 18.54 4.98 3.22
N ASP A 130 17.78 3.88 3.22
CA ASP A 130 16.58 3.77 2.39
C ASP A 130 15.51 4.79 2.80
N VAL A 131 15.31 4.99 4.10
CA VAL A 131 14.42 6.06 4.61
C VAL A 131 14.90 7.43 4.17
N ALA A 132 16.21 7.71 4.29
CA ALA A 132 16.76 8.99 3.88
C ALA A 132 16.57 9.24 2.37
N MET A 133 16.79 8.21 1.54
CA MET A 133 16.60 8.26 0.09
C MET A 133 15.13 8.47 -0.28
N MET A 134 14.21 7.69 0.30
CA MET A 134 12.79 7.81 -0.04
C MET A 134 12.19 9.16 0.38
N ARG A 135 12.85 9.87 1.29
CA ARG A 135 12.45 11.20 1.73
C ARG A 135 13.01 12.34 0.89
N LEU A 136 13.83 12.04 -0.13
CA LEU A 136 14.30 13.05 -1.07
C LEU A 136 13.12 13.61 -1.86
N ARG A 137 12.97 14.94 -1.79
CA ARG A 137 11.94 15.67 -2.54
C ARG A 137 12.45 15.98 -3.94
N ALA A 138 11.58 15.81 -4.93
CA ALA A 138 11.80 16.30 -6.28
C ALA A 138 10.47 16.50 -6.99
N THR A 139 10.53 17.14 -8.16
CA THR A 139 9.41 17.27 -9.07
C THR A 139 9.57 16.27 -10.21
N ASP A 140 8.47 15.63 -10.59
CA ASP A 140 8.32 14.85 -11.82
C ASP A 140 7.06 15.32 -12.59
N ARG A 141 6.63 14.59 -13.63
CA ARG A 141 5.45 14.97 -14.44
C ARG A 141 4.12 14.85 -13.70
N PHE A 142 4.07 14.12 -12.58
CA PHE A 142 2.85 13.81 -11.84
C PHE A 142 2.84 14.42 -10.45
N SER A 143 3.97 14.95 -9.96
CA SER A 143 4.09 15.42 -8.59
C SER A 143 5.08 16.58 -8.48
N GLU A 144 4.71 17.61 -7.71
CA GLU A 144 5.54 18.80 -7.45
C GLU A 144 6.14 18.75 -6.05
N ASP A 145 7.47 18.83 -5.93
CA ASP A 145 8.18 18.87 -4.63
C ASP A 145 7.76 17.71 -3.68
N GLU A 146 7.53 16.54 -4.24
CA GLU A 146 7.07 15.36 -3.50
C GLU A 146 8.21 14.41 -3.16
N ARG A 147 8.01 13.62 -2.10
CA ARG A 147 8.93 12.55 -1.69
C ARG A 147 8.66 11.26 -2.47
N VAL A 148 9.53 10.26 -2.33
CA VAL A 148 9.38 8.97 -3.01
C VAL A 148 8.42 8.08 -2.23
N SER A 149 7.32 7.65 -2.87
CA SER A 149 6.37 6.68 -2.33
C SER A 149 6.74 5.24 -2.69
N LEU A 150 7.31 5.03 -3.88
CA LEU A 150 7.81 3.73 -4.35
C LEU A 150 9.13 3.91 -5.13
N LEU A 151 10.11 3.05 -4.86
CA LEU A 151 11.26 2.83 -5.73
C LEU A 151 11.24 1.38 -6.26
N ALA A 152 11.18 1.23 -7.57
CA ALA A 152 11.26 -0.05 -8.25
C ALA A 152 12.53 -0.12 -9.10
N ILE A 153 13.43 -1.06 -8.79
CA ILE A 153 14.65 -1.33 -9.56
C ILE A 153 14.61 -2.78 -9.99
N GLY A 154 14.80 -3.04 -11.27
CA GLY A 154 14.82 -4.40 -11.77
C GLY A 154 15.33 -4.53 -13.19
N LYS A 155 15.18 -5.75 -13.70
CA LYS A 155 15.58 -6.15 -15.04
C LYS A 155 14.54 -7.07 -15.66
N ALA A 156 14.41 -6.97 -16.97
CA ALA A 156 13.63 -7.87 -17.79
C ALA A 156 14.51 -8.53 -18.85
N SER A 157 14.20 -9.77 -19.21
CA SER A 157 14.90 -10.50 -20.27
C SER A 157 13.96 -11.32 -21.14
N LYS A 158 14.25 -11.39 -22.44
CA LYS A 158 13.54 -12.23 -23.41
C LYS A 158 14.52 -12.66 -24.50
N GLY A 159 14.75 -13.97 -24.59
CA GLY A 159 15.78 -14.52 -25.48
C GLY A 159 17.16 -13.91 -25.17
N GLY A 160 17.78 -13.26 -26.16
CA GLY A 160 19.07 -12.57 -26.00
C GLY A 160 18.97 -11.09 -25.60
N ALA A 161 17.76 -10.52 -25.50
CA ALA A 161 17.55 -9.14 -25.11
C ALA A 161 17.43 -9.00 -23.59
N SER A 162 17.98 -7.92 -23.03
CA SER A 162 17.84 -7.55 -21.64
C SER A 162 17.64 -6.05 -21.51
N LYS A 163 16.70 -5.65 -20.66
CA LYS A 163 16.42 -4.27 -20.28
C LYS A 163 16.49 -4.15 -18.76
N ARG A 164 16.88 -2.99 -18.27
CA ARG A 164 16.85 -2.60 -16.86
C ARG A 164 15.86 -1.46 -16.71
N PHE A 165 15.41 -1.24 -15.49
CA PHE A 165 14.59 -0.10 -15.15
C PHE A 165 14.88 0.35 -13.72
N GLN A 166 14.80 1.66 -13.50
CA GLN A 166 14.82 2.27 -12.18
C GLN A 166 13.77 3.37 -12.17
N TRP A 167 12.64 3.07 -11.53
CA TRP A 167 11.46 3.93 -11.51
C TRP A 167 11.23 4.46 -10.10
N VAL A 168 11.10 5.78 -10.00
CA VAL A 168 10.84 6.52 -8.77
C VAL A 168 9.45 7.13 -8.87
N PHE A 169 8.54 6.70 -8.01
CA PHE A 169 7.19 7.23 -7.92
C PHE A 169 7.06 8.10 -6.69
N ARG A 170 6.22 9.14 -6.80
CA ARG A 170 6.04 10.19 -5.78
C ARG A 170 4.59 10.40 -5.36
N GLN A 171 3.63 9.95 -6.17
CA GLN A 171 2.22 9.98 -5.79
C GLN A 171 1.97 9.12 -4.56
N SER A 172 1.17 9.67 -3.65
CA SER A 172 0.77 9.05 -2.39
C SER A 172 -0.71 8.75 -2.44
N TYR A 173 -1.09 7.61 -1.88
CA TYR A 173 -2.46 7.11 -2.01
C TYR A 173 -3.00 6.65 -0.68
N GLU A 174 -4.24 7.03 -0.42
CA GLU A 174 -5.10 6.44 0.58
C GLU A 174 -5.96 5.36 -0.08
N ILE A 175 -6.06 4.21 0.57
CA ILE A 175 -6.74 3.03 0.05
C ILE A 175 -7.91 2.71 0.97
N THR A 176 -9.09 2.67 0.39
CA THR A 176 -10.36 2.40 1.05
C THR A 176 -11.21 1.46 0.18
N ASP A 177 -12.33 0.98 0.72
CA ASP A 177 -13.39 0.33 -0.08
C ASP A 177 -12.89 -0.72 -1.10
N CYS A 178 -12.07 -1.65 -0.61
CA CYS A 178 -11.61 -2.80 -1.38
C CYS A 178 -12.78 -3.76 -1.62
N LYS A 179 -13.25 -3.86 -2.87
CA LYS A 179 -14.43 -4.67 -3.23
C LYS A 179 -14.26 -6.12 -2.84
N SER A 180 -15.32 -6.79 -2.40
CA SER A 180 -15.30 -8.25 -2.26
C SER A 180 -15.32 -8.95 -3.61
N PHE A 181 -14.60 -10.06 -3.75
CA PHE A 181 -14.73 -10.94 -4.92
C PHE A 181 -16.11 -11.57 -5.06
N SER A 182 -16.88 -11.69 -3.99
CA SER A 182 -18.27 -12.14 -4.06
C SER A 182 -19.19 -11.11 -4.73
N GLY A 183 -18.71 -9.87 -4.95
CA GLY A 183 -19.50 -8.76 -5.47
C GLY A 183 -20.34 -8.03 -4.41
N ASP A 184 -20.34 -8.53 -3.17
CA ASP A 184 -21.11 -7.94 -2.07
C ASP A 184 -20.19 -7.15 -1.12
N GLY A 185 -20.38 -5.83 -1.07
CA GLY A 185 -19.69 -4.94 -0.13
C GLY A 185 -18.17 -4.87 -0.31
N PHE A 186 -17.47 -4.51 0.77
CA PHE A 186 -16.03 -4.28 0.79
C PHE A 186 -15.36 -5.17 1.84
N VAL A 187 -14.22 -5.77 1.51
CA VAL A 187 -13.40 -6.55 2.45
C VAL A 187 -12.74 -5.67 3.52
N THR A 188 -12.70 -4.36 3.30
CA THR A 188 -12.26 -3.34 4.27
C THR A 188 -13.38 -2.88 5.20
N THR A 189 -14.63 -3.31 4.99
CA THR A 189 -15.72 -3.08 5.95
C THR A 189 -15.85 -4.27 6.89
N LEU A 190 -15.45 -4.11 8.15
CA LEU A 190 -15.40 -5.17 9.14
C LEU A 190 -16.53 -5.02 10.15
N THR A 191 -17.18 -6.12 10.52
CA THR A 191 -18.09 -6.18 11.66
C THR A 191 -17.32 -6.68 12.88
N LEU A 192 -16.98 -5.76 13.79
CA LEU A 192 -16.13 -5.98 14.95
C LEU A 192 -16.96 -6.23 16.21
N THR A 193 -16.53 -7.21 17.00
CA THR A 193 -17.21 -7.73 18.19
C THR A 193 -16.37 -7.60 19.46
N GLU A 194 -16.88 -7.96 20.63
CA GLU A 194 -16.11 -7.83 21.87
C GLU A 194 -15.05 -8.93 22.01
N ALA A 195 -13.85 -8.55 22.47
CA ALA A 195 -12.76 -9.44 22.86
C ALA A 195 -12.32 -10.46 21.78
N ALA A 196 -12.53 -10.13 20.51
CA ALA A 196 -12.09 -10.94 19.36
C ALA A 196 -10.78 -10.43 18.74
N SER A 197 -10.24 -11.18 17.78
CA SER A 197 -9.10 -10.77 16.96
C SER A 197 -9.33 -11.19 15.52
N SER A 198 -9.12 -10.25 14.60
CA SER A 198 -9.19 -10.44 13.16
C SER A 198 -7.87 -10.05 12.49
N GLU A 199 -7.63 -10.55 11.29
CA GLU A 199 -6.46 -10.20 10.47
C GLU A 199 -6.94 -9.59 9.14
N LEU A 200 -6.28 -8.53 8.69
CA LEU A 200 -6.46 -7.94 7.37
C LEU A 200 -5.16 -8.11 6.57
N PRO A 201 -5.02 -9.21 5.81
CA PRO A 201 -3.81 -9.46 5.02
C PRO A 201 -3.79 -8.59 3.76
N ILE A 202 -2.64 -7.97 3.52
CA ILE A 202 -2.35 -7.12 2.36
C ILE A 202 -1.18 -7.73 1.59
N GLU A 203 -1.30 -7.78 0.28
CA GLU A 203 -0.29 -8.29 -0.63
C GLU A 203 0.22 -7.16 -1.53
N VAL A 204 1.54 -7.12 -1.74
CA VAL A 204 2.17 -6.20 -2.70
C VAL A 204 2.41 -6.92 -4.02
N ARG A 205 1.77 -6.46 -5.09
CA ARG A 205 1.72 -7.09 -6.42
C ARG A 205 2.41 -6.23 -7.46
N ALA A 206 3.72 -6.37 -7.60
CA ALA A 206 4.49 -5.58 -8.56
C ALA A 206 4.18 -5.92 -10.02
N GLU A 207 3.58 -7.09 -10.29
CA GLU A 207 3.10 -7.45 -11.62
C GLU A 207 2.05 -6.48 -12.17
N GLU A 208 1.33 -5.78 -11.29
CA GLU A 208 0.32 -4.80 -11.69
C GLU A 208 0.93 -3.67 -12.53
N LEU A 209 2.21 -3.30 -12.31
CA LEU A 209 2.93 -2.28 -13.09
C LEU A 209 3.17 -2.66 -14.55
N PHE A 210 2.96 -3.93 -14.93
CA PHE A 210 3.21 -4.44 -16.28
C PHE A 210 1.93 -4.83 -17.02
N ARG A 211 0.76 -4.45 -16.51
CA ARG A 211 -0.50 -4.70 -17.24
C ARG A 211 -0.63 -3.82 -18.48
N SER A 212 -1.32 -4.32 -19.48
CA SER A 212 -1.64 -3.56 -20.69
C SER A 212 -2.73 -2.50 -20.50
N SER A 213 -3.57 -2.64 -19.46
CA SER A 213 -4.57 -1.64 -19.04
C SER A 213 -4.88 -1.78 -17.54
N ALA A 214 -5.69 -0.86 -17.00
CA ALA A 214 -6.21 -0.94 -15.63
C ALA A 214 -7.27 -2.03 -15.41
N ASP A 215 -7.57 -2.88 -16.40
CA ASP A 215 -8.53 -3.96 -16.24
C ASP A 215 -7.90 -5.13 -15.45
N ASP A 216 -8.64 -5.73 -14.50
CA ASP A 216 -8.14 -6.86 -13.69
C ASP A 216 -7.72 -8.08 -14.54
N GLY A 217 -8.34 -8.23 -15.73
CA GLY A 217 -8.04 -9.28 -16.69
C GLY A 217 -7.01 -8.90 -17.76
N ALA A 218 -6.44 -7.69 -17.70
CA ALA A 218 -5.45 -7.24 -18.69
C ALA A 218 -4.20 -8.11 -18.63
N GLU A 219 -3.68 -8.47 -19.81
CA GLU A 219 -2.43 -9.22 -19.94
C GLU A 219 -1.25 -8.44 -19.37
N LEU A 220 -0.28 -9.17 -18.84
CA LEU A 220 1.03 -8.62 -18.49
C LEU A 220 1.88 -8.54 -19.75
N LEU A 221 2.38 -7.36 -20.09
CA LEU A 221 3.22 -7.09 -21.25
C LEU A 221 4.46 -6.30 -20.84
N PHE A 222 5.61 -6.63 -21.43
CA PHE A 222 6.85 -5.86 -21.25
C PHE A 222 7.45 -5.42 -22.58
N GLN A 223 7.05 -6.00 -23.71
CA GLN A 223 7.51 -5.57 -25.03
C GLN A 223 7.27 -4.08 -25.29
N PRO A 224 6.10 -3.49 -24.96
CA PRO A 224 5.91 -2.04 -25.12
C PRO A 224 6.88 -1.20 -24.28
N ILE A 225 7.27 -1.69 -23.10
CA ILE A 225 8.24 -1.05 -22.21
C ILE A 225 9.65 -1.20 -22.77
N ALA A 226 10.00 -2.38 -23.28
CA ALA A 226 11.30 -2.63 -23.90
C ALA A 226 11.51 -1.83 -25.20
N ASP A 227 10.45 -1.64 -25.98
CA ASP A 227 10.47 -0.85 -27.22
C ASP A 227 10.52 0.66 -26.96
N ALA A 228 10.21 1.10 -25.73
CA ALA A 228 10.31 2.50 -25.33
C ALA A 228 11.77 2.97 -25.20
N ASP A 229 12.73 2.06 -24.94
CA ASP A 229 14.17 2.36 -24.90
C ASP A 229 14.64 2.81 -26.29
N ALA A 230 14.63 4.13 -26.47
CA ALA A 230 14.75 4.78 -27.77
C ALA A 230 16.20 5.07 -28.13
N ASP A 231 17.08 5.19 -27.12
CA ASP A 231 18.51 5.40 -27.32
C ASP A 231 19.33 4.09 -27.36
N GLY A 232 18.72 2.98 -26.94
CA GLY A 232 19.28 1.63 -27.05
C GLY A 232 20.33 1.31 -25.99
N ASP A 233 20.38 2.05 -24.87
CA ASP A 233 21.34 1.84 -23.80
C ASP A 233 20.99 0.65 -22.86
N GLY A 234 19.78 0.13 -22.99
CA GLY A 234 19.26 -0.98 -22.22
C GLY A 234 18.60 -0.59 -20.90
N ASP A 235 18.51 0.69 -20.55
CA ASP A 235 17.84 1.23 -19.37
C ASP A 235 16.54 1.95 -19.78
N VAL A 236 15.38 1.40 -19.41
CA VAL A 236 14.08 2.01 -19.73
C VAL A 236 13.69 3.06 -18.67
N THR A 237 13.66 4.32 -19.07
CA THR A 237 13.39 5.46 -18.19
C THR A 237 11.96 6.02 -18.34
N PHE A 238 11.50 6.79 -17.35
CA PHE A 238 10.21 7.48 -17.48
C PHE A 238 10.17 8.51 -18.62
N ASP A 239 11.30 9.14 -18.93
CA ASP A 239 11.40 10.09 -20.05
C ASP A 239 11.24 9.44 -21.42
N GLU A 240 11.46 8.14 -21.51
CA GLU A 240 11.21 7.34 -22.70
C GLU A 240 9.77 6.81 -22.72
N LEU A 241 9.30 6.29 -21.59
CA LEU A 241 7.92 5.85 -21.42
C LEU A 241 6.91 6.98 -21.66
N SER A 242 7.29 8.24 -21.38
CA SER A 242 6.46 9.42 -21.65
C SER A 242 6.23 9.67 -23.14
N LYS A 243 7.10 9.12 -24.00
CA LYS A 243 7.05 9.26 -25.46
C LYS A 243 6.50 8.00 -26.13
N ALA A 244 6.45 6.89 -25.42
CA ALA A 244 5.93 5.63 -25.91
C ALA A 244 4.39 5.60 -25.85
N PRO A 245 3.72 5.13 -26.92
CA PRO A 245 2.27 4.99 -26.92
C PRO A 245 1.83 3.88 -25.95
N ARG A 246 0.61 4.02 -25.41
CA ARG A 246 -0.02 2.94 -24.64
C ARG A 246 -0.31 1.73 -25.53
N PRO A 247 -0.27 0.51 -24.97
CA PRO A 247 -0.82 -0.66 -25.63
C PRO A 247 -2.30 -0.43 -25.90
N VAL A 248 -2.72 -0.57 -27.15
CA VAL A 248 -4.14 -0.56 -27.50
C VAL A 248 -4.65 -1.98 -27.29
N PRO A 249 -5.66 -2.21 -26.44
CA PRO A 249 -6.28 -3.53 -26.34
C PRO A 249 -6.76 -3.93 -27.73
N GLU A 250 -6.42 -5.14 -28.18
CA GLU A 250 -7.00 -5.67 -29.41
C GLU A 250 -8.52 -5.72 -29.24
N SER A 251 -9.22 -4.80 -29.91
CA SER A 251 -10.68 -4.75 -29.79
C SER A 251 -11.26 -6.06 -30.32
N PRO A 252 -12.07 -6.81 -29.57
CA PRO A 252 -12.54 -8.15 -29.95
C PRO A 252 -13.40 -8.21 -31.23
N GLY A 253 -13.67 -7.08 -31.88
CA GLY A 253 -14.31 -6.99 -33.19
C GLY A 253 -13.34 -6.39 -34.20
N GLY A 254 -12.80 -7.23 -35.08
CA GLY A 254 -11.92 -6.85 -36.20
C GLY A 254 -12.56 -5.87 -37.18
N GLY A 255 -12.67 -4.61 -36.77
CA GLY A 255 -13.05 -3.49 -37.62
C GLY A 255 -11.83 -2.99 -38.39
N LEU A 256 -11.80 -3.29 -39.69
CA LEU A 256 -10.89 -2.69 -40.66
C LEU A 256 -11.02 -1.16 -40.61
N GLY A 257 -10.20 -0.51 -39.79
CA GLY A 257 -10.38 0.88 -39.40
C GLY A 257 -9.11 1.71 -39.50
N GLY A 258 -8.56 1.83 -40.71
CA GLY A 258 -7.78 2.99 -41.14
C GLY A 258 -6.43 3.19 -40.45
N LEU A 259 -5.37 2.76 -41.15
CA LEU A 259 -4.05 3.39 -41.03
C LEU A 259 -4.19 4.89 -41.34
N SER A 260 -4.38 5.72 -40.32
CA SER A 260 -4.01 7.12 -40.43
C SER A 260 -2.58 7.22 -39.96
N ASP A 261 -1.69 7.37 -40.94
CA ASP A 261 -0.35 7.96 -40.87
C ASP A 261 -0.45 9.43 -40.43
N ALA A 262 -1.12 9.67 -39.30
CA ALA A 262 -1.29 10.96 -38.69
C ALA A 262 -0.17 11.10 -37.67
N GLY A 263 0.80 11.95 -38.01
CA GLY A 263 2.03 12.15 -37.27
C GLY A 263 1.80 12.26 -35.76
N VAL A 264 2.79 11.73 -35.02
CA VAL A 264 2.94 11.76 -33.57
C VAL A 264 2.23 12.97 -32.97
N VAL A 265 0.95 12.80 -32.65
CA VAL A 265 0.26 13.71 -31.77
C VAL A 265 0.91 13.47 -30.43
N ASP A 266 1.41 14.55 -29.82
CA ASP A 266 1.91 14.55 -28.45
C ASP A 266 0.77 13.99 -27.58
N ALA A 267 0.84 12.69 -27.35
CA ALA A 267 -0.09 11.92 -26.58
C ALA A 267 0.24 12.30 -25.13
N GLY A 268 -0.20 13.51 -24.73
CA GLY A 268 0.16 14.11 -23.45
C GLY A 268 0.03 13.08 -22.34
N ALA A 269 0.84 13.22 -21.28
CA ALA A 269 1.18 12.19 -20.28
C ALA A 269 0.16 11.05 -20.07
N GLU A 270 -1.15 11.32 -19.98
CA GLU A 270 -2.23 10.34 -19.82
C GLU A 270 -2.37 9.30 -20.94
N ALA A 271 -1.96 9.63 -22.17
CA ALA A 271 -2.00 8.75 -23.33
C ALA A 271 -0.66 8.02 -23.58
N SER A 272 0.34 8.25 -22.73
CA SER A 272 1.65 7.60 -22.79
C SER A 272 1.72 6.34 -21.91
N LEU A 273 2.70 5.48 -22.16
CA LEU A 273 2.96 4.30 -21.34
C LEU A 273 3.37 4.68 -19.91
N GLU A 274 4.07 5.80 -19.72
CA GLU A 274 4.34 6.38 -18.40
C GLU A 274 3.04 6.69 -17.66
N GLY A 275 2.07 7.33 -18.32
CA GLY A 275 0.76 7.64 -17.74
C GLY A 275 -0.01 6.41 -17.28
N LEU A 276 -0.01 5.35 -18.08
CA LEU A 276 -0.61 4.06 -17.70
C LEU A 276 0.06 3.52 -16.42
N ILE A 277 1.40 3.39 -16.42
CA ILE A 277 2.13 2.81 -15.29
C ILE A 277 1.96 3.65 -14.03
N TYR A 278 2.12 4.97 -14.15
CA TYR A 278 2.16 5.88 -13.01
C TYR A 278 0.77 6.19 -12.45
N LYS A 279 -0.22 6.53 -13.29
CA LYS A 279 -1.55 6.95 -12.80
C LYS A 279 -2.49 5.79 -12.56
N GLU A 280 -2.48 4.78 -13.43
CA GLU A 280 -3.52 3.75 -13.45
C GLU A 280 -3.07 2.44 -12.80
N LEU A 281 -1.81 2.06 -12.96
CA LEU A 281 -1.30 0.78 -12.47
C LEU A 281 -0.66 0.88 -11.08
N LEU A 282 0.04 1.97 -10.78
CA LEU A 282 0.67 2.19 -9.47
C LEU A 282 -0.31 2.06 -8.28
N PRO A 283 -1.54 2.62 -8.31
CA PRO A 283 -2.50 2.46 -7.21
C PRO A 283 -2.87 1.00 -6.91
N ARG A 284 -2.69 0.11 -7.89
CA ARG A 284 -3.17 -1.28 -7.84
C ARG A 284 -2.19 -2.24 -7.19
N ILE A 285 -0.96 -1.79 -6.91
CA ILE A 285 0.09 -2.67 -6.38
C ILE A 285 -0.22 -3.17 -4.97
N LEU A 286 -1.11 -2.52 -4.22
CA LEU A 286 -1.55 -2.99 -2.91
C LEU A 286 -2.93 -3.64 -3.03
N ARG A 287 -3.05 -4.86 -2.52
CA ARG A 287 -4.29 -5.63 -2.57
C ARG A 287 -4.60 -6.28 -1.24
N VAL A 288 -5.81 -6.07 -0.73
CA VAL A 288 -6.30 -6.83 0.43
C VAL A 288 -6.64 -8.25 -0.04
N SER A 289 -6.12 -9.28 0.65
CA SER A 289 -6.37 -10.66 0.24
C SER A 289 -7.87 -10.99 0.33
N GLY A 290 -8.40 -11.66 -0.69
CA GLY A 290 -9.84 -11.89 -0.84
C GLY A 290 -10.61 -10.69 -1.42
N GLY A 291 -9.92 -9.58 -1.69
CA GLY A 291 -10.47 -8.37 -2.30
C GLY A 291 -10.14 -8.17 -3.79
N GLY A 292 -11.03 -7.45 -4.46
CA GLY A 292 -10.93 -6.88 -5.79
C GLY A 292 -10.16 -5.57 -5.82
N SER A 293 -10.54 -4.69 -6.74
CA SER A 293 -10.08 -3.30 -6.77
C SER A 293 -10.53 -2.54 -5.52
N CYS A 294 -9.69 -1.61 -5.08
CA CYS A 294 -9.97 -0.67 -4.01
C CYS A 294 -10.28 0.71 -4.58
N GLU A 295 -11.01 1.52 -3.82
CA GLU A 295 -11.05 2.95 -4.06
C GLU A 295 -9.72 3.55 -3.60
N VAL A 296 -9.25 4.55 -4.36
CA VAL A 296 -7.95 5.16 -4.12
C VAL A 296 -8.07 6.66 -4.27
N ASP A 297 -7.77 7.36 -3.19
CA ASP A 297 -7.72 8.81 -3.18
C ASP A 297 -6.26 9.27 -3.30
N GLU A 298 -5.99 10.05 -4.35
CA GLU A 298 -4.71 10.72 -4.51
C GLU A 298 -4.61 11.85 -3.49
N ARG A 299 -3.69 11.71 -2.54
CA ARG A 299 -3.33 12.82 -1.65
C ARG A 299 -2.29 13.67 -2.35
N GLY A 300 -2.76 14.64 -3.13
CA GLY A 300 -1.91 15.73 -3.61
C GLY A 300 -1.29 16.45 -2.42
N GLY A 301 0.01 16.72 -2.48
CA GLY A 301 0.74 17.47 -1.46
C GLY A 301 0.09 18.80 -1.15
N GLY A 302 -0.79 18.82 -0.16
CA GLY A 302 -1.26 20.04 0.47
C GLY A 302 -0.04 20.80 0.97
N ARG A 303 0.19 21.96 0.37
CA ARG A 303 1.24 22.92 0.73
C ARG A 303 1.25 23.24 2.22
#